data_AF-A0A9D6LP19-F1
#
_entry.id   AF-A0A9D6LP19-F1
#
_cell.length_a   1.000
_cell.length_b   1.000
_cell.length_c   1.000
_cell.angle_alpha   90.00
_cell.angle_beta   90.00
_cell.angle_gamma   90.00
#
_symmetry.space_group_name_H-M   'P 1'
#
loop_
_entity.id
_entity.type
_entity.pdbx_description
1 polymer ?
#
loop_
_entity_poly.entity_id
_entity_poly.type
_entity_poly.pdbx_seq_one_letter_code
_entity_poly.pdbx_strand_id
1 'polypeptide(L)' 'MELVFEKSAARWVRERTWHASQRITPLKGGRIRMNLQVAVCPELLAWVLGFGAKVRVVRPESLMQAVQNEA' A
#
# COMPACT_ATOMS: atom_id res chain seq x y z
N MET A 1 -9.06 -1.44 1.18
CA MET A 1 -8.08 -1.11 0.13
C MET A 1 -7.01 -2.19 0.04
N GLU A 2 -6.44 -2.37 -1.14
CA GLU A 2 -5.37 -3.34 -1.42
C GLU A 2 -4.14 -2.61 -1.96
N LEU A 3 -2.99 -2.85 -1.34
CA LEU A 3 -1.69 -2.27 -1.67
C LEU A 3 -0.68 -3.39 -1.92
N VAL A 4 0.22 -3.19 -2.87
CA VAL A 4 1.35 -4.09 -3.13
C VAL A 4 2.63 -3.30 -2.96
N PHE A 5 3.48 -3.75 -2.05
CA PHE A 5 4.77 -3.12 -1.77
C PHE A 5 5.90 -3.93 -2.38
N GLU A 6 6.86 -3.21 -2.96
CA GLU A 6 8.10 -3.77 -3.48
C GLU A 6 9.01 -4.25 -2.33
N LYS A 7 9.94 -5.16 -2.62
CA LYS A 7 10.81 -5.81 -1.61
C LYS A 7 11.48 -4.82 -0.65
N SER A 8 11.89 -3.65 -1.17
CA SER A 8 12.54 -2.60 -0.40
C SER A 8 11.62 -1.97 0.66
N ALA A 9 10.33 -1.76 0.34
CA ALA A 9 9.34 -1.24 1.29
C ALA A 9 8.68 -2.35 2.12
N ALA A 10 8.58 -3.56 1.56
CA ALA A 10 7.95 -4.72 2.18
C ALA A 10 8.52 -5.05 3.55
N ARG A 11 9.85 -4.97 3.71
CA ARG A 11 10.52 -5.21 5.00
C ARG A 11 10.01 -4.24 6.06
N TRP A 12 10.05 -2.95 5.76
CA TRP A 12 9.65 -1.89 6.69
C TRP A 12 8.15 -1.95 7.03
N VAL A 13 7.30 -2.19 6.02
CA VAL A 13 5.85 -2.28 6.20
C VAL A 13 5.47 -3.51 7.05
N ARG A 14 6.21 -4.61 6.93
CA ARG A 14 5.94 -5.84 7.70
C ARG A 14 6.48 -5.81 9.13
N GLU A 15 7.45 -4.95 9.41
CA GLU A 15 7.99 -4.73 10.76
C GLU A 15 7.08 -3.86 11.65
N ARG A 16 6.14 -3.11 11.05
CA ARG A 16 5.21 -2.23 11.78
C ARG A 16 3.75 -2.62 11.58
N THR A 17 2.95 -2.42 12.62
CA THR A 17 1.49 -2.51 12.53
C THR A 17 0.90 -1.13 12.32
N TRP A 18 0.47 -0.85 11.09
CA TRP A 18 -0.11 0.44 10.70
C TRP A 18 -1.58 0.57 11.10
N HIS A 19 -2.29 -0.55 11.09
CA HIS A 19 -3.70 -0.59 11.43
C HIS A 19 -4.08 -1.98 11.95
N ALA A 20 -5.06 -2.06 12.86
CA ALA A 20 -5.50 -3.32 13.44
C ALA A 20 -6.09 -4.28 12.39
N SER A 21 -6.77 -3.75 11.37
CA SER A 21 -7.33 -4.54 10.26
C SER A 21 -6.32 -4.89 9.16
N GLN A 22 -5.03 -4.54 9.33
CA GLN A 22 -4.02 -4.86 8.33
C GLN A 22 -3.87 -6.38 8.18
N ARG A 23 -3.86 -6.85 6.93
CA ARG A 23 -3.43 -8.20 6.58
C ARG A 23 -2.30 -8.13 5.59
N ILE A 24 -1.17 -8.73 5.96
CA ILE A 24 0.01 -8.80 5.09
C ILE A 24 0.11 -10.21 4.54
N THR A 25 0.16 -10.32 3.21
CA THR A 25 0.35 -11.56 2.48
C THR A 25 1.67 -11.49 1.71
N PRO A 26 2.66 -12.34 1.99
CA PRO A 26 3.90 -12.37 1.21
C PRO A 26 3.63 -12.81 -0.24
N LEU A 27 4.31 -12.18 -1.18
CA LEU A 27 4.24 -12.47 -2.61
C LEU A 27 5.61 -12.93 -3.14
N LYS A 28 5.62 -13.55 -4.33
CA LYS A 28 6.85 -13.95 -5.02
C LYS A 28 7.75 -12.72 -5.31
N GLY A 29 9.06 -12.94 -5.20
CA GLY A 29 10.08 -11.90 -5.41
C GLY A 29 10.35 -11.00 -4.19
N GLY A 30 9.87 -11.38 -3.00
CA GLY A 30 10.07 -10.61 -1.76
C GLY A 30 9.13 -9.41 -1.61
N ARG A 31 8.13 -9.30 -2.49
CA ARG A 31 7.05 -8.31 -2.40
C ARG A 31 6.03 -8.74 -1.36
N ILE A 32 5.20 -7.81 -0.90
CA ILE A 32 4.07 -8.12 -0.02
C ILE A 32 2.81 -7.45 -0.54
N ARG A 33 1.67 -8.10 -0.32
CA ARG A 33 0.35 -7.50 -0.46
C ARG A 33 -0.15 -7.13 0.93
N MET A 34 -0.59 -5.89 1.09
CA MET A 34 -1.23 -5.41 2.30
C MET A 34 -2.69 -5.11 1.99
N ASN A 35 -3.59 -5.73 2.74
CA ASN A 35 -5.01 -5.42 2.70
C ASN A 35 -5.38 -4.66 3.98
N LEU A 36 -6.10 -3.56 3.82
CA LEU A 36 -6.56 -2.71 4.91
C LEU A 36 -8.07 -2.53 4.78
N GLN A 37 -8.81 -2.81 5.84
CA GLN A 37 -10.23 -2.47 5.93
C GLN A 37 -10.36 -1.11 6.61
N VAL A 38 -10.09 -0.06 5.84
CA VAL A 38 -10.22 1.34 6.25
C VAL A 38 -10.85 2.14 5.12
N ALA A 39 -11.56 3.22 5.47
CA ALA A 39 -12.04 4.18 4.51
C ALA A 39 -10.85 4.86 3.81
N VAL A 40 -11.04 5.17 2.54
CA VAL A 40 -10.04 5.92 1.78
C VAL A 40 -10.10 7.38 2.24
N CYS A 41 -9.05 7.82 2.94
CA CYS A 41 -8.93 9.18 3.43
C CYS A 41 -7.70 9.87 2.79
N PRO A 42 -7.72 11.20 2.63
CA PRO A 42 -6.59 11.96 2.09
C PRO A 42 -5.27 11.73 2.82
N GLU A 43 -5.30 11.55 4.14
CA GLU A 43 -4.10 11.28 4.96
C GLU A 43 -3.47 9.93 4.62
N LEU A 44 -4.29 8.89 4.45
CA LEU A 44 -3.84 7.56 4.06
C LEU A 44 -3.26 7.58 2.65
N LEU A 45 -3.86 8.37 1.77
CA LEU A 45 -3.37 8.66 0.43
C LEU A 45 -1.97 9.27 0.46
N ALA A 46 -1.78 10.35 1.22
CA ALA A 46 -0.49 11.01 1.38
C ALA A 46 0.57 10.05 1.93
N TRP A 47 0.19 9.17 2.88
CA TRP A 47 1.07 8.13 3.39
C TRP A 47 1.47 7.11 2.31
N VAL A 48 0.53 6.65 1.49
CA VAL A 48 0.81 5.75 0.35
C VAL A 48 1.72 6.47 -0.67
N LEU A 49 1.42 7.71 -1.02
CA LEU A 49 2.23 8.52 -1.94
C LEU A 49 3.65 8.76 -1.41
N GLY A 50 3.84 8.82 -0.09
CA GLY A 50 5.15 8.90 0.55
C GLY A 50 6.09 7.72 0.23
N PHE A 51 5.56 6.56 -0.17
CA PHE A 51 6.39 5.45 -0.67
C PHE A 51 6.75 5.57 -2.15
N GLY A 52 6.03 6.42 -2.90
CA GLY A 52 6.19 6.64 -4.34
C GLY A 52 6.13 5.33 -5.13
N ALA A 53 7.08 5.13 -6.04
CA ALA A 53 7.17 3.95 -6.91
C ALA A 53 7.36 2.61 -6.16
N LYS A 54 7.57 2.61 -4.84
CA LYS A 54 7.75 1.39 -4.03
C LYS A 54 6.43 0.77 -3.57
N VAL A 55 5.30 1.44 -3.80
CA VAL A 55 3.96 0.93 -3.52
C VAL A 55 3.07 1.04 -4.77
N ARG A 56 2.22 0.05 -4.97
CA ARG A 56 1.21 0.03 -6.02
C ARG A 56 -0.16 -0.17 -5.40
N VAL A 57 -1.07 0.78 -5.63
CA VAL A 57 -2.48 0.61 -5.25
C VAL A 57 -3.14 -0.36 -6.21
N VAL A 58 -3.70 -1.44 -5.67
CA VAL A 58 -4.48 -2.42 -6.44
C VAL A 58 -5.96 -2.08 -6.38
N ARG A 59 -6.47 -1.65 -5.22
CA ARG A 59 -7.86 -1.24 -5.05
C ARG A 59 -8.06 -0.19 -3.95
N PRO A 60 -9.07 0.69 -4.08
CA PRO A 60 -9.99 0.87 -5.23
C PRO A 60 -9.34 1.50 -6.46
N GLU A 61 -9.93 1.28 -7.65
CA GLU A 61 -9.44 1.84 -8.92
C GLU A 61 -9.39 3.37 -8.93
N SER A 62 -10.35 4.05 -8.27
CA SER A 62 -10.34 5.51 -8.12
C SER A 62 -9.05 6.02 -7.48
N LEU A 63 -8.50 5.28 -6.51
CA LEU A 63 -7.20 5.59 -5.91
C LEU A 63 -6.03 5.26 -6.83
N MET A 64 -6.11 4.13 -7.53
CA MET A 64 -5.07 3.74 -8.48
C MET A 64 -4.91 4.78 -9.59
N GLN A 65 -6.01 5.40 -10.04
CA GLN A 65 -5.94 6.50 -11.00
C GLN A 65 -5.36 7.78 -10.40
N ALA A 66 -5.76 8.14 -9.18
CA ALA A 66 -5.20 9.31 -8.49
C ALA A 66 -3.67 9.19 -8.33
N VAL A 67 -3.19 8.03 -7.85
CA VAL A 67 -1.76 7.79 -7.67
C VAL A 67 -0.99 7.74 -9.00
N GLN A 68 -1.61 7.24 -10.08
CA GLN A 68 -0.97 7.25 -11.40
C GLN A 68 -0.91 8.64 -12.04
N ASN A 69 -1.84 9.54 -11.70
CA ASN A 69 -1.86 10.90 -12.23
C ASN A 69 -0.88 11.84 -11.52
N GLU A 70 -0.42 11.45 -10.33
CA GLU A 70 0.47 12.24 -9.47
C GLU A 70 1.94 11.79 -9.56
N ALA A 71 2.25 10.80 -10.41
CA ALA A 71 3.57 10.18 -10.58
C ALA A 71 4.26 10.55 -11.91
#